data_AF-A0A523Y3L5-F1
#
_entry.id   AF-A0A523Y3L5-F1
#
_cell.length_a   1.000
_cell.length_b   1.000
_cell.length_c   1.000
_cell.angle_alpha   90.00
_cell.angle_beta   90.00
_cell.angle_gamma   90.00
#
_symmetry.space_group_name_H-M   'P 1'
#
loop_
_entity.id
_entity.type
_entity.pdbx_description
1 polymer ?
#
loop_
_entity_poly.entity_id
_entity_poly.type
_entity_poly.pdbx_seq_one_letter_code
_entity_poly.pdbx_strand_id
1 'polypeptide(L)'
;MRSILPTRFVLMAGLALSACTRPAGEPPPDLVATMVAATLTAAPTLQSSPTSPPTATPIITPSPTPTDTATPGPIPSATLPELAPGDPRIGLDLAAPAFKDDFSIRYKWGEPSSEGATNVWEDGRHRTTDHLTDYYITWSTTLFDVGNIYIEVTAEIGDCSGRDGYGVA
;
A
#
# COMPACT_ATOMS: atom_id res chain seq x y z
N MET A 1 -43.62 -29.47 28.11
CA MET A 1 -44.26 -28.58 27.12
C MET A 1 -43.28 -28.33 25.99
N ARG A 2 -43.54 -28.87 24.79
CA ARG A 2 -42.63 -28.77 23.64
C ARG A 2 -42.81 -27.42 22.93
N SER A 3 -41.69 -26.74 22.70
CA SER A 3 -41.54 -25.47 22.00
C SER A 3 -41.92 -25.57 20.53
N ILE A 4 -42.84 -24.71 20.06
CA ILE A 4 -43.30 -24.63 18.65
C ILE A 4 -42.96 -23.25 18.05
N LEU A 5 -42.28 -22.37 18.79
CA LEU A 5 -42.15 -20.96 18.41
C LEU A 5 -41.00 -20.57 17.43
N PRO A 6 -39.90 -21.33 17.20
CA PRO A 6 -38.81 -20.80 16.36
C PRO A 6 -39.02 -21.01 14.85
N THR A 7 -39.87 -21.94 14.42
CA THR A 7 -39.93 -22.36 13.01
C THR A 7 -40.67 -21.38 12.10
N ARG A 8 -41.64 -20.61 12.62
CA ARG A 8 -42.40 -19.65 11.80
C ARG A 8 -41.65 -18.36 11.50
N PHE A 9 -40.69 -17.97 12.33
CA PHE A 9 -39.91 -16.74 12.14
C PHE A 9 -38.83 -16.90 11.06
N VAL A 10 -38.23 -18.10 10.97
CA VAL A 10 -37.23 -18.44 9.95
C VAL A 10 -37.84 -18.48 8.54
N LEU A 11 -39.11 -18.90 8.41
CA LEU A 11 -39.76 -19.04 7.11
C LEU A 11 -40.21 -17.69 6.51
N MET A 12 -40.46 -16.67 7.32
CA MET A 12 -40.79 -15.32 6.84
C MET A 12 -39.55 -14.50 6.43
N ALA A 13 -38.41 -14.71 7.08
CA ALA A 13 -37.17 -14.00 6.74
C ALA A 13 -36.57 -14.44 5.38
N GLY A 14 -36.82 -15.67 4.93
CA GLY A 14 -36.29 -16.19 3.66
C GLY A 14 -36.93 -15.60 2.39
N LEU A 15 -38.19 -15.14 2.45
CA LEU A 15 -38.92 -14.62 1.29
C LEU A 15 -38.58 -13.16 0.93
N ALA A 16 -37.92 -12.41 1.84
CA ALA A 16 -37.60 -11.00 1.60
C ALA A 16 -36.28 -10.79 0.83
N LEU A 17 -35.39 -11.79 0.77
CA LEU A 17 -34.07 -11.64 0.12
C LEU A 17 -34.05 -11.96 -1.39
N SER A 18 -35.15 -12.43 -1.98
CA SER A 18 -35.20 -12.82 -3.40
C SER A 18 -35.64 -11.70 -4.36
N ALA A 19 -35.87 -10.48 -3.88
CA ALA A 19 -36.45 -9.39 -4.68
C ALA A 19 -35.44 -8.43 -5.36
N CYS A 20 -34.13 -8.59 -5.15
CA CYS A 20 -33.13 -7.57 -5.57
C CYS A 20 -32.22 -7.96 -6.76
N THR A 21 -32.47 -9.05 -7.49
CA THR A 21 -31.62 -9.44 -8.64
C THR A 21 -32.28 -9.21 -10.00
N ARG A 22 -32.86 -8.01 -10.23
CA ARG A 22 -33.36 -7.63 -11.56
C ARG A 22 -32.23 -7.01 -12.40
N PRO A 23 -31.75 -7.66 -13.48
CA PRO A 23 -30.79 -7.02 -14.38
C PRO A 23 -31.46 -5.83 -15.09
N ALA A 24 -30.78 -4.69 -15.10
CA ALA A 24 -31.18 -3.52 -15.88
C ALA A 24 -30.92 -3.82 -17.36
N GLY A 25 -31.95 -3.65 -18.20
CA GLY A 25 -31.81 -3.83 -19.65
C GLY A 25 -30.94 -2.74 -20.25
N GLU A 26 -29.94 -3.13 -21.03
CA GLU A 26 -29.06 -2.22 -21.75
C GLU A 26 -29.83 -1.52 -22.88
N PRO A 27 -29.79 -0.18 -22.99
CA PRO A 27 -30.50 0.53 -24.05
C PRO A 27 -29.93 0.17 -25.45
N PRO A 28 -30.79 0.08 -26.47
CA PRO A 28 -30.37 -0.30 -27.82
C PRO A 28 -29.42 0.75 -28.44
N PRO A 29 -28.41 0.30 -29.22
CA PRO A 29 -27.32 1.13 -29.75
C PRO A 29 -27.79 2.25 -30.70
N ASP A 30 -28.99 2.14 -31.26
CA ASP A 30 -29.55 3.13 -32.20
C ASP A 30 -29.85 4.50 -31.55
N LEU A 31 -30.04 4.53 -30.23
CA LEU A 31 -30.26 5.80 -29.51
C LEU A 31 -28.98 6.64 -29.40
N VAL A 32 -27.81 6.00 -29.37
CA VAL A 32 -26.51 6.69 -29.24
C VAL A 32 -26.03 7.23 -30.59
N ALA A 33 -26.26 6.48 -31.68
CA ALA A 33 -25.87 6.90 -33.03
C ALA A 33 -26.60 8.18 -33.49
N THR A 34 -27.86 8.36 -33.08
CA THR A 34 -28.70 9.50 -33.50
C THR A 34 -28.22 10.82 -32.88
N MET A 35 -27.62 10.81 -31.69
CA MET A 35 -27.16 12.02 -31.00
C MET A 35 -25.88 12.61 -31.62
N VAL A 36 -25.03 11.79 -32.26
CA VAL A 36 -23.77 12.23 -32.88
C VAL A 36 -24.00 12.88 -34.25
N ALA A 37 -25.00 12.41 -35.01
CA ALA A 37 -25.30 12.96 -36.34
C ALA A 37 -25.87 14.39 -36.28
N ALA A 38 -26.61 14.72 -35.22
CA ALA A 38 -27.23 16.04 -35.08
C ALA A 38 -26.21 17.16 -34.81
N THR A 39 -25.08 16.88 -34.16
CA THR A 39 -24.05 17.87 -33.82
C THR A 39 -23.08 18.18 -34.96
N LEU A 40 -22.86 17.27 -35.91
CA LEU A 40 -21.96 17.50 -37.04
C LEU A 40 -22.55 18.37 -38.17
N THR A 41 -23.88 18.55 -38.19
CA THR A 41 -24.57 19.23 -39.31
C THR A 41 -24.75 20.75 -39.10
N ALA A 42 -24.28 21.30 -37.98
CA ALA A 42 -24.50 22.71 -37.60
C ALA A 42 -23.31 23.66 -37.91
N ALA A 43 -22.38 23.28 -38.80
CA ALA A 43 -21.26 24.16 -39.16
C ALA A 43 -21.70 25.23 -40.20
N PRO A 44 -21.52 26.53 -39.93
CA PRO A 44 -21.91 27.59 -40.86
C PRO A 44 -20.87 27.75 -41.99
N THR A 45 -21.34 27.93 -43.22
CA THR A 45 -20.49 28.25 -44.38
C THR A 45 -20.28 29.77 -44.48
N LEU A 46 -19.05 30.23 -44.30
CA LEU A 46 -18.66 31.62 -44.55
C LEU A 46 -18.15 31.78 -45.98
N GLN A 47 -18.77 32.71 -46.71
CA GLN A 47 -18.47 33.08 -48.08
C GLN A 47 -17.30 34.07 -48.10
N SER A 48 -16.20 33.77 -48.79
CA SER A 48 -15.04 34.67 -48.91
C SER A 48 -15.12 35.56 -50.15
N SER A 49 -14.85 36.85 -49.98
CA SER A 49 -14.63 37.84 -51.04
C SER A 49 -13.13 37.98 -51.30
N PRO A 50 -12.65 38.22 -52.55
CA PRO A 50 -11.23 38.38 -52.82
C PRO A 50 -10.74 39.77 -52.39
N THR A 51 -9.75 39.80 -51.49
CA THR A 51 -8.97 41.00 -51.14
C THR A 51 -7.57 40.85 -51.74
N SER A 52 -7.09 41.90 -52.43
CA SER A 52 -5.79 41.99 -53.08
C SER A 52 -4.61 41.75 -52.09
N PRO A 53 -3.49 41.17 -52.54
CA PRO A 53 -2.38 40.84 -51.64
C PRO A 53 -1.60 42.11 -51.22
N PRO A 54 -1.23 42.26 -49.94
CA PRO A 54 -0.34 43.33 -49.50
C PRO A 54 1.10 43.05 -49.95
N THR A 55 1.82 44.14 -50.23
CA THR A 55 3.24 44.13 -50.57
C THR A 55 4.08 43.57 -49.40
N ALA A 56 5.04 42.70 -49.70
CA ALA A 56 5.87 42.04 -48.70
C ALA A 56 6.94 43.01 -48.17
N THR A 57 6.85 43.35 -46.88
CA THR A 57 7.95 43.96 -46.11
C THR A 57 8.86 42.84 -45.59
N PRO A 58 10.18 42.92 -45.73
CA PRO A 58 11.08 41.88 -45.21
C PRO A 58 11.00 41.84 -43.67
N ILE A 59 10.62 40.68 -43.13
CA ILE A 59 10.63 40.39 -41.70
C ILE A 59 12.06 39.94 -41.32
N ILE A 60 12.71 40.68 -40.42
CA ILE A 60 13.95 40.22 -39.79
C ILE A 60 13.57 39.31 -38.62
N THR A 61 13.84 38.02 -38.76
CA THR A 61 13.60 37.02 -37.72
C THR A 61 14.62 37.22 -36.59
N PRO A 62 14.20 37.37 -35.31
CA PRO A 62 15.15 37.39 -34.20
C PRO A 62 15.79 36.01 -34.03
N SER A 63 17.13 35.98 -33.95
CA SER A 63 17.90 34.78 -33.66
C SER A 63 17.63 34.31 -32.21
N PRO A 64 17.48 33.00 -31.94
CA PRO A 64 17.30 32.52 -30.58
C PRO A 64 18.58 32.78 -29.77
N THR A 65 18.44 33.49 -28.64
CA THR A 65 19.49 33.62 -27.64
C THR A 65 19.63 32.27 -26.92
N PRO A 66 20.84 31.70 -26.78
CA PRO A 66 21.03 30.49 -26.00
C PRO A 66 20.62 30.74 -24.54
N THR A 67 19.74 29.89 -24.02
CA THR A 67 19.37 29.90 -22.60
C THR A 67 20.36 29.00 -21.87
N ASP A 68 21.12 29.55 -20.92
CA ASP A 68 22.01 28.77 -20.07
C ASP A 68 21.19 27.75 -19.28
N THR A 69 21.39 26.47 -19.59
CA THR A 69 20.78 25.36 -18.83
C THR A 69 21.62 25.15 -17.58
N ALA A 70 21.04 25.37 -16.40
CA ALA A 70 21.71 25.11 -15.14
C ALA A 70 22.06 23.61 -15.03
N THR A 71 23.35 23.29 -15.02
CA THR A 71 23.84 21.93 -14.75
C THR A 71 23.45 21.54 -13.32
N PRO A 72 22.78 20.39 -13.10
CA PRO A 72 22.53 19.89 -11.75
C PRO A 72 23.85 19.75 -10.98
N GLY A 73 23.94 20.40 -9.83
CA GLY A 73 25.07 20.25 -8.91
C GLY A 73 25.13 18.83 -8.32
N PRO A 74 26.27 18.43 -7.73
CA PRO A 74 26.38 17.13 -7.09
C PRO A 74 25.34 17.00 -5.97
N ILE A 75 24.59 15.89 -5.99
CA ILE A 75 23.66 15.54 -4.92
C ILE A 75 24.53 15.20 -3.68
N PRO A 76 24.28 15.81 -2.51
CA PRO A 76 24.98 15.42 -1.30
C PRO A 76 24.70 13.93 -1.01
N SER A 77 25.74 13.11 -1.03
CA SER A 77 25.66 11.71 -0.60
C SER A 77 25.70 11.69 0.93
N ALA A 78 24.71 11.08 1.57
CA ALA A 78 24.76 10.84 3.00
C ALA A 78 25.93 9.88 3.29
N THR A 79 26.98 10.36 3.93
CA THR A 79 28.06 9.49 4.43
C THR A 79 27.53 8.83 5.69
N LEU A 80 27.33 7.50 5.65
CA LEU A 80 27.01 6.73 6.85
C LEU A 80 28.16 6.87 7.86
N PRO A 81 27.87 6.94 9.16
CA PRO A 81 28.91 6.90 10.19
C PRO A 81 29.82 5.69 10.00
N GLU A 82 31.13 5.88 10.16
CA GLU A 82 32.08 4.77 10.11
C GLU A 82 31.79 3.80 11.26
N LEU A 83 31.63 2.52 10.93
CA LEU A 83 31.37 1.47 11.90
C LEU A 83 32.63 1.21 12.74
N ALA A 84 32.46 0.97 14.04
CA ALA A 84 33.58 0.66 14.92
C ALA A 84 34.26 -0.66 14.50
N PRO A 85 35.58 -0.82 14.70
CA PRO A 85 36.25 -2.09 14.45
C PRO A 85 35.58 -3.26 15.18
N GLY A 86 35.27 -4.34 14.45
CA GLY A 86 34.60 -5.52 14.99
C GLY A 86 33.07 -5.46 15.00
N ASP A 87 32.48 -4.38 14.49
CA ASP A 87 31.02 -4.30 14.32
C ASP A 87 30.53 -5.38 13.32
N PRO A 88 29.53 -6.21 13.69
CA PRO A 88 29.03 -7.28 12.84
C PRO A 88 28.38 -6.78 11.54
N ARG A 89 28.10 -5.47 11.44
CA ARG A 89 27.59 -4.83 10.22
C ARG A 89 28.65 -4.61 9.15
N ILE A 90 29.94 -4.73 9.50
CA ILE A 90 31.03 -4.52 8.54
C ILE A 90 30.89 -5.49 7.37
N GLY A 91 30.83 -4.93 6.15
CA GLY A 91 30.68 -5.71 4.91
C GLY A 91 29.25 -6.14 4.59
N LEU A 92 28.25 -5.77 5.40
CA LEU A 92 26.84 -6.00 5.10
C LEU A 92 26.25 -4.80 4.34
N ASP A 93 25.42 -5.09 3.33
CA ASP A 93 24.58 -4.07 2.68
C ASP A 93 23.30 -3.86 3.51
N LEU A 94 23.34 -2.90 4.42
CA LEU A 94 22.20 -2.59 5.29
C LEU A 94 21.05 -1.88 4.54
N ALA A 95 21.30 -1.34 3.34
CA ALA A 95 20.26 -0.70 2.55
C ALA A 95 19.36 -1.72 1.83
N ALA A 96 19.87 -2.94 1.61
CA ALA A 96 19.15 -4.03 0.95
C ALA A 96 19.22 -5.33 1.78
N PRO A 97 18.48 -5.42 2.90
CA PRO A 97 18.48 -6.62 3.73
C PRO A 97 17.90 -7.82 2.96
N ALA A 98 18.47 -9.01 3.20
CA ALA A 98 17.97 -10.26 2.60
C ALA A 98 16.51 -10.56 2.97
N PHE A 99 16.08 -10.07 4.12
CA PHE A 99 14.71 -10.17 4.60
C PHE A 99 14.31 -8.89 5.32
N LYS A 100 13.09 -8.42 5.05
CA LYS A 100 12.47 -7.30 5.75
C LYS A 100 11.06 -7.70 6.17
N ASP A 101 10.72 -7.37 7.40
CA ASP A 101 9.36 -7.50 7.91
C ASP A 101 8.97 -6.21 8.60
N ASP A 102 7.83 -5.66 8.20
CA ASP A 102 7.19 -4.52 8.84
C ASP A 102 6.01 -4.95 9.72
N PHE A 103 5.82 -6.27 9.89
CA PHE A 103 4.69 -6.87 10.61
C PHE A 103 3.33 -6.50 10.04
N SER A 104 3.23 -6.10 8.76
CA SER A 104 1.93 -5.83 8.11
C SER A 104 1.10 -7.09 7.83
N ILE A 105 1.75 -8.26 7.81
CA ILE A 105 1.12 -9.54 7.49
C ILE A 105 0.93 -10.36 8.77
N ARG A 106 -0.33 -10.59 9.13
CA ARG A 106 -0.70 -11.49 10.23
C ARG A 106 -0.24 -12.93 9.95
N TYR A 107 0.12 -13.67 11.00
CA TYR A 107 0.60 -15.07 10.96
C TYR A 107 1.92 -15.31 10.20
N LYS A 108 2.62 -14.25 9.79
CA LYS A 108 4.02 -14.38 9.35
C LYS A 108 4.93 -14.85 10.49
N TRP A 109 4.55 -14.49 11.72
CA TRP A 109 5.08 -15.00 12.98
C TRP A 109 4.02 -15.83 13.68
N GLY A 110 4.44 -16.90 14.36
CA GLY A 110 3.53 -17.74 15.13
C GLY A 110 2.81 -16.95 16.22
N GLU A 111 1.53 -17.25 16.43
CA GLU A 111 0.72 -16.67 17.52
C GLU A 111 0.38 -17.75 18.58
N PRO A 112 1.37 -18.48 19.18
CA PRO A 112 1.05 -19.41 20.24
C PRO A 112 0.58 -18.65 21.48
N SER A 113 -0.46 -19.19 22.11
CA SER A 113 -1.13 -18.62 23.27
C SER A 113 -1.40 -19.71 24.29
N SER A 114 -0.99 -19.47 25.53
CA SER A 114 -1.26 -20.32 26.69
C SER A 114 -1.53 -19.45 27.93
N GLU A 115 -1.77 -20.08 29.07
CA GLU A 115 -1.85 -19.37 30.35
C GLU A 115 -0.53 -18.68 30.71
N GLY A 116 0.61 -19.26 30.32
CA GLY A 116 1.93 -18.73 30.66
C GLY A 116 2.35 -17.55 29.79
N ALA A 117 2.05 -17.60 28.50
CA ALA A 117 2.47 -16.56 27.57
C ALA A 117 1.55 -16.47 26.34
N THR A 118 1.47 -15.28 25.77
CA THR A 118 0.69 -14.99 24.57
C THR A 118 1.51 -14.26 23.53
N ASN A 119 1.49 -14.75 22.29
CA ASN A 119 1.98 -14.04 21.11
C ASN A 119 0.79 -13.66 20.24
N VAL A 120 0.61 -12.38 19.99
CA VAL A 120 -0.57 -11.85 19.28
C VAL A 120 -0.11 -10.83 18.24
N TRP A 121 -0.73 -10.87 17.07
CA TRP A 121 -0.65 -9.79 16.11
C TRP A 121 -1.78 -8.80 16.34
N GLU A 122 -1.45 -7.53 16.58
CA GLU A 122 -2.40 -6.45 16.81
C GLU A 122 -1.82 -5.14 16.26
N ASP A 123 -2.63 -4.35 15.55
CA ASP A 123 -2.25 -3.03 15.02
C ASP A 123 -0.94 -2.99 14.22
N GLY A 124 -0.68 -4.02 13.40
CA GLY A 124 0.54 -4.11 12.59
C GLY A 124 1.80 -4.37 13.41
N ARG A 125 1.67 -4.91 14.63
CA ARG A 125 2.77 -5.24 15.52
C ARG A 125 2.62 -6.67 16.02
N HIS A 126 3.76 -7.31 16.27
CA HIS A 126 3.80 -8.57 17.00
C HIS A 126 4.04 -8.28 18.48
N ARG A 127 3.07 -8.62 19.34
CA ARG A 127 3.15 -8.42 20.79
C ARG A 127 3.29 -9.77 21.48
N THR A 128 4.37 -9.91 22.24
CA THR A 128 4.59 -11.02 23.16
C THR A 128 4.34 -10.53 24.58
N THR A 129 3.58 -11.31 25.35
CA THR A 129 3.34 -11.05 26.77
C THR A 129 3.61 -12.33 27.53
N ASP A 130 4.50 -12.23 28.51
CA ASP A 130 4.69 -13.23 29.54
C ASP A 130 3.79 -12.89 30.72
N HIS A 131 2.98 -13.85 31.15
CA HIS A 131 2.01 -13.67 32.23
C HIS A 131 2.53 -14.17 33.57
N LEU A 132 3.66 -14.88 33.58
CA LEU A 132 4.20 -15.54 34.78
C LEU A 132 5.58 -15.00 35.12
N THR A 133 5.82 -14.76 36.41
CA THR A 133 7.17 -14.46 36.91
C THR A 133 7.90 -15.75 37.24
N ASP A 134 8.22 -16.54 36.22
CA ASP A 134 8.96 -17.79 36.35
C ASP A 134 10.26 -17.77 35.53
N TYR A 135 10.80 -18.95 35.20
CA TYR A 135 12.07 -19.09 34.46
C TYR A 135 11.88 -19.63 33.04
N TYR A 136 10.63 -19.80 32.59
CA TYR A 136 10.35 -20.29 31.25
C TYR A 136 10.48 -19.16 30.24
N ILE A 137 11.07 -19.48 29.10
CA ILE A 137 11.21 -18.55 27.98
C ILE A 137 10.15 -18.95 26.95
N THR A 138 9.35 -17.97 26.53
CA THR A 138 8.45 -18.11 25.40
C THR A 138 9.11 -17.59 24.13
N TRP A 139 8.78 -18.19 22.98
CA TRP A 139 9.29 -17.76 21.69
C TRP A 139 8.19 -17.80 20.64
N SER A 140 8.31 -16.90 19.68
CA SER A 140 7.61 -16.97 18.40
C SER A 140 8.66 -17.06 17.29
N THR A 141 8.34 -17.83 16.26
CA THR A 141 9.21 -18.02 15.10
C THR A 141 8.44 -17.72 13.82
N THR A 142 9.21 -17.55 12.73
CA THR A 142 8.69 -17.45 11.36
C THR A 142 9.15 -18.65 10.54
N LEU A 143 8.69 -18.75 9.30
CA LEU A 143 8.97 -19.88 8.38
C LEU A 143 10.34 -19.81 7.70
N PHE A 144 11.19 -18.87 8.09
CA PHE A 144 12.51 -18.68 7.48
C PHE A 144 13.58 -19.37 8.31
N ASP A 145 14.24 -20.36 7.71
CA ASP A 145 15.47 -20.91 8.24
C ASP A 145 16.65 -20.03 7.83
N VAL A 146 17.42 -19.61 8.81
CA VAL A 146 18.52 -18.67 8.66
C VAL A 146 19.77 -19.19 9.37
N GLY A 147 20.94 -18.88 8.80
CA GLY A 147 22.24 -19.27 9.34
C GLY A 147 22.91 -18.13 10.10
N ASN A 148 24.15 -17.80 9.73
CA ASN A 148 24.84 -16.62 10.26
C ASN A 148 24.14 -15.34 9.77
N ILE A 149 23.57 -14.58 10.71
CA ILE A 149 22.74 -13.42 10.42
C ILE A 149 23.05 -12.26 11.36
N TYR A 150 22.81 -11.07 10.83
CA TYR A 150 22.66 -9.84 11.59
C TYR A 150 21.20 -9.42 11.50
N ILE A 151 20.60 -9.09 12.64
CA ILE A 151 19.19 -8.71 12.73
C ILE A 151 19.08 -7.36 13.43
N GLU A 152 18.30 -6.45 12.84
CA GLU A 152 17.83 -5.23 13.50
C GLU A 152 16.32 -5.34 13.73
N VAL A 153 15.90 -5.11 14.97
CA VAL A 153 14.48 -5.11 15.36
C VAL A 153 14.21 -3.85 16.16
N THR A 154 13.10 -3.19 15.87
CA THR A 154 12.55 -2.16 16.76
C THR A 154 11.58 -2.82 17.72
N ALA A 155 11.88 -2.77 19.02
CA ALA A 155 11.03 -3.31 20.06
C ALA A 155 10.65 -2.21 21.06
N GLU A 156 9.41 -2.26 21.54
CA GLU A 156 8.91 -1.41 22.62
C GLU A 156 8.60 -2.31 23.81
N ILE A 157 9.16 -1.97 24.98
CA ILE A 157 8.99 -2.76 26.20
C ILE A 157 7.82 -2.16 26.98
N GLY A 158 6.84 -3.00 27.30
CA GLY A 158 5.72 -2.64 28.15
C GLY A 158 6.03 -2.77 29.64
N ASP A 159 5.00 -3.05 30.43
CA ASP A 159 5.15 -3.31 31.85
C ASP A 159 6.01 -4.55 32.10
N CYS A 160 6.94 -4.45 33.05
CA CYS A 160 7.91 -5.50 33.38
C CYS A 160 7.98 -5.68 34.91
N SER A 161 8.09 -6.93 35.35
CA SER A 161 8.34 -7.34 36.74
C SER A 161 9.76 -7.01 37.22
N GLY A 162 10.64 -6.59 36.30
CA GLY A 162 12.04 -6.22 36.56
C GLY A 162 13.01 -7.40 36.50
N ARG A 163 12.52 -8.58 36.13
CA ARG A 163 13.31 -9.78 35.84
C ARG A 163 13.10 -10.31 34.42
N ASP A 164 12.29 -9.60 33.64
CA ASP A 164 11.90 -9.98 32.30
C ASP A 164 13.10 -9.84 31.35
N GLY A 165 13.25 -10.83 30.47
CA GLY A 165 14.25 -10.84 29.42
C GLY A 165 13.57 -10.94 28.07
N TYR A 166 14.07 -10.20 27.08
CA TYR A 166 13.63 -10.30 25.70
C TYR A 166 14.87 -10.29 24.80
N GLY A 167 14.73 -10.90 23.62
CA GLY A 167 15.83 -11.00 22.68
C GLY A 167 15.43 -11.79 21.45
N VAL A 168 16.40 -11.93 20.55
CA VAL A 168 16.31 -12.82 19.40
C VAL A 168 17.18 -14.04 19.69
N ALA A 169 16.66 -15.23 19.40
CA ALA A 169 17.32 -16.50 19.59
C ALA A 169 17.86 -17.05 18.27
#